data_AF-A0A921YK31-F1
#
_entry.id   AF-A0A921YK31-F1
#
_cell.length_a   1.000
_cell.length_b   1.000
_cell.length_c   1.000
_cell.angle_alpha   90.00
_cell.angle_beta   90.00
_cell.angle_gamma   90.00
#
_symmetry.space_group_name_H-M   'P 1'
#
loop_
_entity.id
_entity.type
_entity.pdbx_description
1 polymer ?
#
loop_
_entity_poly.entity_id
_entity_poly.type
_entity_poly.pdbx_seq_one_letter_code
_entity_poly.pdbx_strand_id
1 'polypeptide(L)'
;MVFPKLLEGAYDRIEKYLRASDIIAGKSGRHMKFPYTMSAKIAQFPYFLYMKKNFIWMYYPFGFLGALYVFSIIHEMANSEGNKRSWAESQRKIAEKEHHH
;
A
#
# COMPACT_ATOMS: atom_id res chain seq x y z
N MET A 1 11.63 7.17 21.23
CA MET A 1 10.41 7.19 20.41
C MET A 1 9.48 6.13 20.99
N VAL A 2 8.30 6.50 21.47
CA VAL A 2 7.37 5.56 22.11
C VAL A 2 6.49 4.96 21.01
N PHE A 3 6.61 3.66 20.77
CA PHE A 3 5.77 2.95 19.82
C PHE A 3 4.49 2.46 20.51
N PRO A 4 3.33 2.52 19.85
CA PRO A 4 2.10 2.00 20.42
C PRO A 4 2.21 0.48 20.57
N LYS A 5 2.16 -0.01 21.81
CA LYS A 5 2.23 -1.46 22.11
C LYS A 5 1.16 -2.27 21.37
N LEU A 6 0.03 -1.65 21.05
CA LEU A 6 -1.04 -2.27 20.28
C LEU A 6 -0.62 -2.61 18.85
N LEU A 7 0.06 -1.69 18.16
CA LEU A 7 0.55 -1.92 16.80
C LEU A 7 1.71 -2.91 16.80
N GLU A 8 2.64 -2.78 17.75
CA GLU A 8 3.72 -3.77 17.90
C GLU A 8 3.16 -5.19 18.08
N GLY A 9 2.17 -5.36 18.98
CA GLY A 9 1.51 -6.64 19.20
C GLY A 9 0.66 -7.14 18.02
N ALA A 10 0.16 -6.25 17.17
CA ALA A 10 -0.48 -6.64 15.91
C ALA A 10 0.56 -7.18 14.91
N TYR A 11 1.68 -6.48 14.74
CA TYR A 11 2.78 -6.92 13.87
C TYR A 11 3.43 -8.21 14.34
N ASP A 12 3.55 -8.44 15.65
CA ASP A 12 4.08 -9.70 16.19
C ASP A 12 3.16 -10.89 15.88
N ARG A 13 1.83 -10.69 15.93
CA ARG A 13 0.85 -11.72 15.55
C ARG A 13 0.94 -12.03 14.06
N ILE A 14 1.04 -10.99 13.22
CA ILE A 14 1.20 -11.14 11.77
C ILE A 14 2.52 -11.86 11.45
N GLU A 15 3.63 -11.45 12.06
CA GLU A 15 4.93 -12.09 11.88
C GLU A 15 4.88 -13.58 12.26
N LYS A 16 4.28 -13.90 13.41
CA LYS A 16 4.11 -15.28 13.86
C LYS A 16 3.32 -16.11 12.87
N TYR A 17 2.23 -15.57 12.32
CA TYR A 17 1.40 -16.26 11.33
C TYR A 17 2.14 -16.49 10.02
N LEU A 18 2.84 -15.48 9.50
CA LEU A 18 3.58 -15.59 8.24
C LEU A 18 4.77 -16.53 8.34
N ARG A 19 5.44 -16.57 9.50
CA ARG A 19 6.49 -17.56 9.79
C ARG A 19 5.93 -18.97 9.94
N ALA A 20 4.74 -19.13 10.51
CA ALA A 20 4.06 -20.43 10.60
C ALA A 20 3.58 -20.94 9.23
N SER A 21 3.37 -20.04 8.27
CA SER A 21 2.94 -20.37 6.91
C SER A 21 4.11 -20.60 5.93
N ASP A 22 5.37 -20.59 6.41
CA ASP A 22 6.61 -20.68 5.62
C ASP A 22 6.76 -19.67 4.47
N ILE A 23 5.91 -18.64 4.42
CA ILE A 23 5.96 -17.55 3.41
C ILE A 23 7.21 -16.70 3.62
N ILE A 24 7.49 -16.40 4.88
CA ILE A 24 8.76 -15.81 5.29
C ILE A 24 9.62 -16.99 5.67
N ALA A 25 10.85 -17.04 5.15
CA ALA A 25 11.82 -18.02 5.57
C ALA A 25 11.77 -18.12 7.10
N GLY A 26 11.38 -19.31 7.59
CA GLY A 26 11.45 -19.63 8.99
C GLY A 26 12.87 -19.37 9.49
N LYS A 27 13.10 -19.55 10.78
CA LYS A 27 14.44 -19.49 11.38
C LYS A 27 15.35 -20.63 10.87
N SER A 28 15.25 -21.05 9.60
CA SER A 28 16.17 -21.96 8.91
C SER A 28 17.57 -21.40 9.15
N GLY A 29 18.36 -22.19 9.86
CA GLY A 29 19.38 -21.69 10.80
C GLY A 29 20.62 -21.04 10.20
N ARG A 30 20.58 -20.56 8.95
CA ARG A 30 21.72 -19.84 8.38
C ARG A 30 21.31 -18.74 7.41
N HIS A 31 21.29 -17.50 7.91
CA HIS A 31 21.29 -16.33 7.05
C HIS A 31 22.56 -16.34 6.20
N MET A 32 22.48 -15.95 4.93
CA MET A 32 23.71 -15.71 4.16
C MET A 32 24.43 -14.52 4.77
N LYS A 33 25.73 -14.67 4.99
CA LYS A 33 26.59 -13.59 5.45
C LYS A 33 26.63 -12.43 4.44
N PHE A 34 26.64 -12.77 3.15
CA PHE A 34 26.70 -11.83 2.05
C PHE A 34 25.71 -12.23 0.95
N PRO A 35 24.49 -11.66 0.96
CA PRO A 35 23.56 -11.84 -0.13
C PRO A 35 23.99 -11.08 -1.38
N TYR A 36 24.47 -11.83 -2.38
CA TYR A 36 24.99 -11.26 -3.64
C TYR A 36 23.90 -11.06 -4.71
N THR A 37 22.76 -11.74 -4.60
CA THR A 37 21.61 -11.54 -5.50
C THR A 37 20.58 -10.62 -4.87
N MET A 38 19.88 -9.84 -5.71
CA MET A 38 18.82 -8.92 -5.25
C MET A 38 17.72 -9.69 -4.50
N SER A 39 17.32 -10.86 -5.02
CA SER A 39 16.32 -11.72 -4.39
C SER A 39 16.75 -12.20 -3.01
N ALA A 40 18.03 -12.58 -2.82
CA ALA A 40 18.53 -12.97 -1.51
C ALA A 40 18.58 -11.79 -0.52
N LYS A 41 18.90 -10.58 -1.00
CA LYS A 41 18.87 -9.35 -0.17
C LYS A 41 17.46 -9.05 0.32
N ILE A 42 16.47 -9.15 -0.57
CA ILE A 42 15.05 -8.96 -0.25
C ILE A 42 14.59 -10.03 0.75
N ALA A 43 14.80 -11.32 0.45
CA ALA A 43 14.36 -12.41 1.30
C ALA A 43 14.95 -12.37 2.73
N GLN A 44 16.18 -11.86 2.87
CA GLN A 44 16.88 -11.77 4.16
C GLN A 44 16.71 -10.41 4.86
N PHE A 45 15.99 -9.47 4.25
CA PHE A 45 15.78 -8.17 4.85
C PHE A 45 14.83 -8.27 6.05
N PRO A 46 15.16 -7.65 7.21
CA PRO A 46 14.36 -7.78 8.41
C PRO A 46 13.15 -6.82 8.38
N TYR A 47 12.20 -7.05 7.47
CA TYR A 47 11.02 -6.19 7.26
C TYR A 47 10.26 -5.92 8.57
N PHE A 48 9.95 -6.95 9.35
CA PHE A 48 9.19 -6.83 10.60
C PHE A 48 9.92 -6.05 11.69
N LEU A 49 11.26 -6.02 11.68
CA LEU A 49 12.02 -5.17 12.60
C LEU A 49 11.73 -3.70 12.32
N TYR A 50 11.79 -3.30 11.04
CA TYR A 50 11.51 -1.93 10.63
C TYR A 50 10.04 -1.56 10.79
N MET A 51 9.11 -2.45 10.46
CA MET A 51 7.67 -2.19 10.64
C MET A 51 7.29 -2.00 12.12
N LYS A 52 8.02 -2.60 13.06
CA LYS A 52 7.79 -2.44 14.51
C LYS A 52 8.53 -1.26 15.12
N LYS A 53 9.75 -0.98 14.67
CA LYS A 53 10.68 -0.05 15.33
C LYS A 53 10.95 1.24 14.55
N ASN A 54 10.34 1.42 13.37
CA ASN A 54 10.40 2.67 12.63
C ASN A 54 8.99 3.22 12.43
N PHE A 55 8.77 4.45 12.91
CA PHE A 55 7.49 5.14 12.83
C PHE A 55 6.94 5.21 11.41
N ILE A 56 7.80 5.55 10.43
CA ILE A 56 7.38 5.70 9.03
C ILE A 56 6.82 4.38 8.53
N TRP A 57 7.60 3.30 8.67
CA TRP A 57 7.21 1.97 8.17
C TRP A 57 6.04 1.34 8.94
N MET A 58 5.86 1.73 10.20
CA MET A 58 4.73 1.28 11.01
C MET A 58 3.40 1.90 10.53
N TYR A 59 3.39 3.17 10.14
CA TYR A 59 2.17 3.85 9.72
C TYR A 59 1.93 3.84 8.20
N TYR A 60 2.98 3.59 7.41
CA TYR A 60 2.89 3.61 5.95
C TYR A 60 1.79 2.70 5.36
N PRO A 61 1.63 1.43 5.80
CA PRO A 61 0.57 0.57 5.26
C PRO A 61 -0.83 1.11 5.54
N PHE A 62 -1.06 1.70 6.71
CA PHE A 62 -2.35 2.28 7.06
C PHE A 62 -2.66 3.52 6.22
N GLY A 63 -1.65 4.38 5.99
CA GLY A 63 -1.79 5.53 5.10
C GLY A 63 -2.08 5.10 3.66
N PHE A 64 -1.40 4.07 3.16
CA PHE A 64 -1.63 3.52 1.83
C PHE A 64 -3.03 2.93 1.67
N LEU A 65 -3.49 2.13 2.63
CA LEU A 65 -4.85 1.56 2.62
C LEU A 65 -5.92 2.66 2.72
N GLY A 66 -5.71 3.65 3.58
CA GLY A 66 -6.62 4.80 3.69
C GLY A 66 -6.69 5.61 2.40
N ALA A 67 -5.54 5.85 1.76
CA ALA A 67 -5.48 6.54 0.47
C ALA A 67 -6.23 5.74 -0.61
N LEU A 68 -5.95 4.43 -0.73
CA LEU A 68 -6.65 3.57 -1.70
C LEU A 68 -8.17 3.63 -1.53
N TYR A 69 -8.66 3.59 -0.29
CA TYR A 69 -10.09 3.70 0.00
C TYR A 69 -10.68 5.07 -0.39
N VAL A 70 -9.99 6.16 -0.07
CA VAL A 70 -10.44 7.51 -0.46
C VAL A 70 -10.46 7.64 -1.99
N PHE A 71 -9.42 7.16 -2.67
CA PHE A 71 -9.35 7.19 -4.12
C PHE A 71 -10.41 6.31 -4.77
N SER A 72 -10.78 5.16 -4.19
CA SER A 72 -11.86 4.34 -4.73
C SER A 72 -13.21 5.07 -4.67
N ILE A 73 -13.50 5.77 -3.56
CA ILE A 73 -14.73 6.58 -3.45
C ILE A 73 -14.73 7.71 -4.48
N ILE A 74 -13.62 8.44 -4.61
CA ILE A 74 -13.49 9.51 -5.62
C ILE A 74 -13.68 8.94 -7.02
N HIS A 75 -13.08 7.79 -7.29
CA HIS A 75 -13.20 7.11 -8.57
C HIS A 75 -14.66 6.74 -8.90
N GLU A 76 -15.40 6.21 -7.94
CA GLU A 76 -16.83 5.89 -8.11
C GLU A 76 -17.67 7.16 -8.33
N MET A 77 -17.45 8.21 -7.54
CA MET A 77 -18.17 9.48 -7.69
C MET A 77 -17.92 10.12 -9.06
N ALA A 78 -16.65 10.14 -9.50
CA ALA A 78 -16.26 10.70 -10.79
C ALA A 78 -16.89 9.91 -11.96
N ASN A 79 -17.02 8.59 -11.83
CA ASN A 79 -17.59 7.71 -12.84
C ASN A 79 -19.10 7.47 -12.70
N SER A 80 -19.79 8.22 -11.83
CA SER A 80 -21.25 8.15 -11.73
C SER A 80 -21.91 8.55 -13.05
N GLU A 81 -23.02 7.89 -13.39
CA GLU A 81 -23.74 8.11 -14.66
C GLU A 81 -24.16 9.58 -14.85
N GLY A 82 -24.53 10.26 -13.77
CA GLY A 82 -24.86 11.69 -13.81
C GLY A 82 -23.65 12.57 -14.17
N ASN A 83 -22.47 12.26 -13.61
CA ASN A 83 -21.25 13.01 -13.88
C ASN A 83 -20.69 12.74 -15.28
N LYS A 84 -20.82 11.51 -15.79
CA LYS A 84 -20.49 11.18 -17.18
C LYS A 84 -21.36 11.94 -18.17
N ARG A 85 -22.67 12.03 -17.92
CA ARG A 85 -23.61 12.78 -18.77
C ARG A 85 -23.33 14.28 -18.77
N SER A 86 -23.13 14.88 -17.60
CA SER A 86 -22.82 16.30 -17.48
C SER A 86 -21.47 16.64 -18.13
N TRP A 87 -20.48 15.76 -18.01
CA TRP A 87 -19.20 15.88 -18.70
C TRP A 87 -19.37 15.79 -20.22
N ALA A 88 -20.11 14.80 -20.72
CA ALA A 88 -20.38 14.65 -22.15
C ALA A 88 -21.11 15.88 -22.72
N GLU A 89 -22.10 16.43 -22.02
CA GLU A 89 -22.77 17.67 -22.43
C GLU A 89 -21.83 18.87 -22.44
N SER A 90 -20.95 18.99 -21.44
CA SER A 90 -19.95 20.05 -21.38
C SER A 90 -18.96 19.95 -22.54
N GLN A 91 -18.52 18.74 -22.88
CA GLN A 91 -17.64 18.51 -24.04
C GLN A 91 -18.33 18.85 -25.37
N ARG A 92 -19.63 18.51 -25.53
CA ARG A 92 -20.40 18.89 -26.73
C ARG A 92 -20.48 20.41 -26.89
N LYS A 93 -20.76 21.14 -25.80
CA LYS A 93 -20.80 22.62 -25.81
C LYS A 93 -19.44 23.25 -26.09
N ILE A 94 -18.35 22.64 -25.63
CA ILE A 94 -16.98 23.09 -25.95
C ILE A 94 -16.68 22.88 -27.42
N ALA A 95 -16.96 21.69 -27.96
CA ALA A 95 -16.77 21.38 -29.37
C ALA A 95 -17.59 22.32 -30.28
N GLU A 96 -18.86 22.55 -29.96
CA GLU A 96 -19.71 23.51 -30.70
C GLU A 96 -19.08 24.91 -30.70
N LYS A 97 -18.58 25.41 -29.57
CA LYS A 97 -17.92 26.71 -29.50
C LYS A 97 -16.62 26.77 -30.30
N GLU A 98 -15.80 25.72 -30.28
CA GLU A 98 -14.56 25.66 -31.08
C GLU A 98 -14.82 25.57 -32.58
N HIS A 99 -15.93 24.94 -33.00
CA HIS A 99 -16.34 24.89 -34.42
C HIS A 99 -16.94 26.20 -34.95
N HIS A 100 -17.31 27.14 -34.08
CA HIS A 100 -17.85 28.45 -34.46
C HIS A 100 -16.79 29.58 -34.49
N HIS A 101 -15.51 29.23 -34.40
CA HIS A 101 -14.35 30.13 -34.58
C HIS A 101 -13.65 29.92 -35.92
#